data_AF-A0A953DRF9-F1
#
_entry.id   AF-A0A953DRF9-F1
#
_cell.length_a   1.000
_cell.length_b   1.000
_cell.length_c   1.000
_cell.angle_alpha   90.00
_cell.angle_beta   90.00
_cell.angle_gamma   90.00
#
_symmetry.space_group_name_H-M   'P 1'
#
loop_
_entity.id
_entity.type
_entity.pdbx_description
1 polymer ?
#
loop_
_entity_poly.entity_id
_entity_poly.type
_entity_poly.pdbx_seq_one_letter_code
_entity_poly.pdbx_strand_id
1 'polypeptide(L)'
;MVKADGSGEPIELKAANRVVNGVMTDGRHENNMPTWAPPGDYDWVAFNSVRPYGVVFPNGGTQQIWVRAIDRQKLSAGEDPSFPAFRFAFQGLTEDNHRAFWTLDVRDPEYGGTSCLPLGSPCSGTAPECCLGTECVIGELGSGVCLPPPPDAGMCIPLGDPCDQTGGAPCCTGSVCDVGPDGGGTFCRGTIN
;
A
#
# COMPACT_ATOMS: atom_id res chain seq x y z
N MET A 1 -13.51 -15.63 16.87
CA MET A 1 -14.45 -15.10 15.88
C MET A 1 -15.81 -15.63 16.22
N VAL A 2 -16.78 -14.74 16.29
CA VAL A 2 -18.18 -15.06 16.54
C VAL A 2 -19.00 -14.27 15.52
N LYS A 3 -20.21 -14.71 15.21
CA LYS A 3 -21.11 -13.91 14.38
C LYS A 3 -21.41 -12.59 15.09
N ALA A 4 -21.59 -11.53 14.29
CA ALA A 4 -21.86 -10.19 14.82
C ALA A 4 -23.20 -10.10 15.58
N ASP A 5 -24.15 -11.00 15.28
CA ASP A 5 -25.42 -11.13 15.99
C ASP A 5 -25.29 -11.82 17.36
N GLY A 6 -24.07 -12.19 17.77
CA GLY A 6 -23.78 -12.89 19.02
C GLY A 6 -24.21 -14.36 19.03
N SER A 7 -24.68 -14.89 17.90
CA SER A 7 -25.06 -16.29 17.80
C SER A 7 -23.86 -17.19 17.50
N GLY A 8 -23.89 -18.40 18.07
CA GLY A 8 -22.87 -19.43 17.86
C GLY A 8 -21.70 -19.35 18.84
N GLU A 9 -20.97 -20.46 18.93
CA GLU A 9 -19.80 -20.58 19.79
C GLU A 9 -18.61 -19.76 19.24
N PRO A 10 -17.90 -18.99 20.09
CA PRO A 10 -16.69 -18.30 19.67
C PRO A 10 -15.61 -19.28 19.20
N ILE A 11 -15.16 -19.12 17.96
CA ILE A 11 -14.05 -19.89 17.40
C ILE A 11 -12.74 -19.16 17.66
N GLU A 12 -11.83 -19.78 18.41
CA GLU A 12 -10.50 -19.21 18.62
C GLU A 12 -9.68 -19.21 17.31
N LEU A 13 -9.00 -18.10 17.05
CA LEU A 13 -8.12 -17.93 15.88
C LEU A 13 -6.71 -18.44 16.25
N LYS A 14 -6.58 -19.77 16.43
CA LYS A 14 -5.42 -20.43 17.04
C LYS A 14 -4.17 -20.27 16.19
N ALA A 15 -4.25 -20.59 14.89
CA ALA A 15 -3.11 -20.52 13.98
C ALA A 15 -2.50 -19.12 14.03
N ALA A 16 -3.35 -18.11 14.06
CA ALA A 16 -2.87 -16.76 14.09
C ALA A 16 -2.42 -16.22 15.44
N ASN A 17 -2.98 -16.70 16.53
CA ASN A 17 -2.57 -16.31 17.88
C ASN A 17 -1.33 -17.08 18.35
N ARG A 18 -1.14 -18.30 17.86
CA ARG A 18 -0.22 -19.29 18.44
C ARG A 18 0.87 -19.76 17.49
N VAL A 19 0.73 -19.64 16.17
CA VAL A 19 1.82 -20.05 15.26
C VAL A 19 2.89 -18.97 15.23
N VAL A 20 4.09 -19.36 15.66
CA VAL A 20 5.32 -18.56 15.59
C VAL A 20 6.39 -19.44 14.95
N ASN A 21 7.03 -18.97 13.88
CA ASN A 21 8.07 -19.72 13.16
C ASN A 21 7.64 -21.16 12.79
N GLY A 22 6.37 -21.35 12.43
CA GLY A 22 5.82 -22.67 12.07
C GLY A 22 5.51 -23.60 13.25
N VAL A 23 5.67 -23.14 14.49
CA VAL A 23 5.44 -23.92 15.70
C VAL A 23 4.23 -23.36 16.47
N MET A 24 3.37 -24.24 16.96
CA MET A 24 2.27 -23.88 17.87
C MET A 24 2.80 -23.55 19.26
N THR A 25 2.61 -22.31 19.70
CA THR A 25 3.01 -21.81 21.02
C THR A 25 1.80 -21.68 21.96
N ASP A 26 2.04 -21.21 23.19
CA ASP A 26 1.01 -20.99 24.20
C ASP A 26 0.10 -19.79 23.91
N GLY A 27 0.42 -18.98 22.88
CA GLY A 27 -0.38 -17.82 22.47
C GLY A 27 -0.35 -16.65 23.46
N ARG A 28 0.58 -16.63 24.42
CA ARG A 28 0.72 -15.53 25.39
C ARG A 28 1.28 -14.24 24.77
N HIS A 29 1.52 -14.22 23.47
CA HIS A 29 2.01 -13.05 22.76
C HIS A 29 0.83 -12.14 22.39
N GLU A 30 0.82 -10.99 23.06
CA GLU A 30 -0.12 -9.88 22.99
C GLU A 30 -0.49 -9.56 21.55
N ASN A 31 -1.74 -9.82 21.15
CA ASN A 31 -2.32 -9.24 19.96
C ASN A 31 -3.20 -8.08 20.41
N ASN A 32 -2.89 -6.87 19.98
CA ASN A 32 -3.67 -5.70 20.33
C ASN A 32 -4.05 -4.88 19.08
N MET A 33 -4.98 -3.94 19.28
CA MET A 33 -5.40 -2.97 18.27
C MET A 33 -5.73 -3.59 16.89
N PRO A 34 -6.59 -4.62 16.82
CA PRO A 34 -6.90 -5.26 15.54
C PRO A 34 -7.67 -4.30 14.63
N THR A 35 -7.27 -4.22 13.37
CA THR A 35 -7.98 -3.53 12.30
C THR A 35 -8.28 -4.51 11.17
N TRP A 36 -9.53 -4.52 10.72
CA TRP A 36 -10.00 -5.41 9.66
C TRP A 36 -9.98 -4.67 8.32
N ALA A 37 -9.53 -5.36 7.28
CA ALA A 37 -9.61 -4.85 5.93
C ALA A 37 -11.06 -4.79 5.45
N PRO A 38 -11.35 -3.93 4.45
CA PRO A 38 -12.58 -4.03 3.68
C PRO A 38 -12.79 -5.44 3.11
N PRO A 39 -14.05 -5.83 2.81
CA PRO A 39 -14.35 -7.15 2.28
C PRO A 39 -13.61 -7.47 0.97
N GLY A 40 -13.11 -8.70 0.85
CA GLY A 40 -12.55 -9.29 -0.37
C GLY A 40 -12.69 -10.82 -0.36
N ASP A 41 -11.89 -11.53 -1.17
CA ASP A 41 -11.93 -13.01 -1.24
C ASP A 41 -11.59 -13.67 0.11
N TYR A 42 -10.61 -13.10 0.82
CA TYR A 42 -10.32 -13.39 2.22
C TYR A 42 -10.63 -12.17 3.08
N ASP A 43 -11.03 -12.42 4.32
CA ASP A 43 -10.98 -11.39 5.34
C ASP A 43 -9.54 -11.22 5.80
N TRP A 44 -9.08 -9.98 5.93
CA TRP A 44 -7.75 -9.69 6.44
C TRP A 44 -7.84 -8.93 7.76
N VAL A 45 -6.95 -9.27 8.69
CA VAL A 45 -6.80 -8.53 9.95
C VAL A 45 -5.34 -8.22 10.17
N ALA A 46 -5.08 -6.96 10.48
CA ALA A 46 -3.81 -6.48 10.99
C ALA A 46 -3.94 -6.24 12.49
N PHE A 47 -2.88 -6.48 13.25
CA PHE A 47 -2.83 -6.25 14.69
C PHE A 47 -1.37 -6.06 15.10
N ASN A 48 -1.12 -5.45 16.26
CA ASN A 48 0.25 -5.39 16.76
C ASN A 48 0.54 -6.57 17.68
N SER A 49 1.77 -7.08 17.60
CA SER A 49 2.24 -8.17 18.45
C SER A 49 3.73 -8.10 18.73
N VAL A 50 4.11 -8.51 19.94
CA VAL A 50 5.50 -8.65 20.41
C VAL A 50 6.11 -10.01 20.08
N ARG A 51 5.44 -10.81 19.24
CA ARG A 51 5.87 -12.18 18.93
C ARG A 51 7.23 -12.23 18.21
N PRO A 52 7.98 -13.33 18.35
CA PRO A 52 9.21 -13.56 17.59
C PRO A 52 9.00 -13.56 16.07
N TYR A 53 10.05 -13.17 15.34
CA TYR A 53 10.10 -13.18 13.87
C TYR A 53 11.38 -13.85 13.37
N GLY A 54 11.25 -15.10 12.93
CA GLY A 54 12.33 -15.88 12.33
C GLY A 54 13.60 -15.89 13.20
N VAL A 55 14.74 -15.78 12.53
CA VAL A 55 16.05 -15.56 13.16
C VAL A 55 16.40 -14.07 13.33
N VAL A 56 15.63 -13.19 12.70
CA VAL A 56 15.85 -11.74 12.70
C VAL A 56 15.48 -11.14 14.05
N PHE A 57 14.42 -11.67 14.66
CA PHE A 57 13.93 -11.22 15.95
C PHE A 57 13.47 -12.41 16.79
N PRO A 58 14.41 -13.28 17.21
CA PRO A 58 14.09 -14.62 17.74
C PRO A 58 13.43 -14.58 19.12
N ASN A 59 13.62 -13.49 19.87
CA ASN A 59 13.09 -13.34 21.22
C ASN A 59 11.79 -12.52 21.27
N GLY A 60 11.38 -11.90 20.16
CA GLY A 60 10.28 -10.93 20.18
C GLY A 60 10.60 -9.73 21.08
N GLY A 61 9.55 -9.09 21.60
CA GLY A 61 9.64 -8.06 22.64
C GLY A 61 9.34 -6.64 22.16
N THR A 62 9.67 -6.30 20.92
CA THR A 62 9.26 -5.04 20.28
C THR A 62 7.92 -5.25 19.58
N GLN A 63 6.97 -4.35 19.83
CA GLN A 63 5.65 -4.41 19.21
C GLN A 63 5.75 -4.07 17.72
N GLN A 64 5.24 -4.96 16.87
CA GLN A 64 5.29 -4.81 15.41
C GLN A 64 3.91 -5.12 14.83
N ILE A 65 3.62 -4.64 13.63
CA ILE A 65 2.41 -4.98 12.88
C ILE A 65 2.57 -6.37 12.27
N TRP A 66 1.55 -7.19 12.51
CA TRP A 66 1.36 -8.51 11.92
C TRP A 66 0.05 -8.57 11.18
N VAL A 67 0.04 -9.30 10.07
CA VAL A 67 -1.12 -9.44 9.19
C VAL A 67 -1.42 -10.92 8.99
N ARG A 68 -2.70 -11.24 8.81
CA ARG A 68 -3.15 -12.59 8.45
C ARG A 68 -4.43 -12.56 7.62
N ALA A 69 -4.62 -13.62 6.85
CA ALA A 69 -5.88 -13.94 6.21
C ALA A 69 -6.78 -14.76 7.14
N ILE A 70 -8.08 -14.68 6.89
CA ILE A 70 -9.16 -15.43 7.52
C ILE A 70 -10.04 -16.00 6.41
N ASP A 71 -10.20 -17.32 6.43
CA ASP A 71 -11.00 -18.10 5.50
C ASP A 71 -12.44 -18.30 6.03
N ARG A 72 -13.41 -17.63 5.41
CA ARG A 72 -14.82 -17.74 5.79
C ARG A 72 -15.41 -19.14 5.57
N GLN A 73 -14.84 -19.95 4.67
CA GLN A 73 -15.33 -21.31 4.42
C GLN A 73 -15.01 -22.24 5.59
N LYS A 74 -13.84 -22.07 6.22
CA LYS A 74 -13.50 -22.81 7.44
C LYS A 74 -14.36 -22.40 8.63
N LEU A 75 -14.75 -21.12 8.68
CA LEU A 75 -15.65 -20.62 9.72
C LEU A 75 -17.02 -21.31 9.69
N SER A 76 -17.59 -21.55 8.50
CA SER A 76 -18.87 -22.25 8.38
C SER A 76 -18.78 -23.75 8.73
N ALA A 77 -17.59 -24.34 8.64
CA ALA A 77 -17.28 -25.69 9.09
C ALA A 77 -16.98 -25.80 10.60
N GLY A 78 -16.90 -24.68 11.33
CA GLY A 78 -16.54 -24.66 12.74
C GLY A 78 -15.04 -24.91 13.01
N GLU A 79 -14.21 -24.83 11.97
CA GLU A 79 -12.76 -24.98 12.05
C GLU A 79 -12.08 -23.63 12.32
N ASP A 80 -10.80 -23.64 12.71
CA ASP A 80 -10.01 -22.41 12.80
C ASP A 80 -9.86 -21.77 11.42
N PRO A 81 -10.46 -20.59 11.18
CA PRO A 81 -10.43 -19.97 9.87
C PRO A 81 -9.13 -19.19 9.62
N SER A 82 -8.27 -19.05 10.62
CA SER A 82 -7.10 -18.20 10.51
C SER A 82 -5.90 -18.88 9.87
N PHE A 83 -5.17 -18.12 9.05
CA PHE A 83 -3.83 -18.50 8.61
C PHE A 83 -2.79 -18.04 9.65
N PRO A 84 -1.58 -18.65 9.66
CA PRO A 84 -0.45 -18.10 10.42
C PRO A 84 -0.19 -16.64 10.05
N ALA A 85 0.10 -15.81 11.05
CA ALA A 85 0.38 -14.40 10.81
C ALA A 85 1.80 -14.19 10.30
N PHE A 86 1.99 -13.17 9.47
CA PHE A 86 3.31 -12.73 9.00
C PHE A 86 3.58 -11.28 9.43
N ARG A 87 4.85 -10.95 9.60
CA ARG A 87 5.29 -9.60 9.94
C ARG A 87 5.15 -8.68 8.73
N PHE A 88 4.52 -7.52 8.91
CA PHE A 88 4.40 -6.53 7.83
C PHE A 88 5.76 -5.88 7.52
N ALA A 89 6.01 -5.59 6.25
CA ALA A 89 7.28 -5.03 5.78
C ALA A 89 7.51 -3.59 6.26
N PHE A 90 8.75 -3.10 6.12
CA PHE A 90 9.14 -1.69 6.33
C PHE A 90 8.91 -1.12 7.74
N GLN A 91 8.94 -1.98 8.75
CA GLN A 91 9.03 -1.55 10.14
C GLN A 91 10.49 -1.69 10.59
N GLY A 92 11.06 -0.71 11.26
CA GLY A 92 12.34 -0.87 11.94
C GLY A 92 12.22 -1.93 13.04
N LEU A 93 13.28 -2.72 13.26
CA LEU A 93 13.27 -3.78 14.29
C LEU A 93 13.20 -3.24 15.72
N THR A 94 13.51 -1.96 15.90
CA THR A 94 13.51 -1.26 17.20
C THR A 94 12.37 -0.26 17.33
N GLU A 95 11.46 -0.17 16.35
CA GLU A 95 10.34 0.76 16.35
C GLU A 95 9.08 0.06 16.85
N ASP A 96 8.33 0.68 17.76
CA ASP A 96 7.15 0.06 18.41
C ASP A 96 5.89 0.95 18.41
N ASN A 97 5.95 2.10 17.75
CA ASN A 97 4.91 3.12 17.71
C ASN A 97 3.99 3.03 16.48
N HIS A 98 3.95 1.87 15.81
CA HIS A 98 3.16 1.66 14.60
C HIS A 98 1.73 1.23 14.89
N ARG A 99 0.79 1.67 14.05
CA ARG A 99 -0.60 1.18 14.04
C ARG A 99 -1.05 0.96 12.60
N ALA A 100 -1.58 -0.23 12.33
CA ALA A 100 -2.10 -0.56 11.02
C ALA A 100 -3.45 0.15 10.76
N PHE A 101 -3.61 0.69 9.55
CA PHE A 101 -4.89 1.18 9.04
C PHE A 101 -5.09 0.65 7.62
N TRP A 102 -6.30 0.23 7.31
CA TRP A 102 -6.68 -0.22 5.97
C TRP A 102 -7.34 0.93 5.23
N THR A 103 -6.88 1.21 4.02
CA THR A 103 -7.50 2.18 3.14
C THR A 103 -8.17 1.43 2.00
N LEU A 104 -9.29 1.97 1.53
CA LEU A 104 -9.82 1.55 0.23
C LEU A 104 -8.80 1.96 -0.83
N ASP A 105 -8.60 1.13 -1.84
CA ASP A 105 -7.89 1.63 -3.01
C ASP A 105 -8.76 2.73 -3.60
N VAL A 106 -8.29 3.98 -3.52
CA VAL A 106 -8.94 5.08 -4.23
C VAL A 106 -9.10 4.74 -5.71
N ARG A 107 -8.20 3.84 -6.19
CA ARG A 107 -8.08 2.96 -7.35
C ARG A 107 -9.28 2.17 -7.88
N ASP A 108 -10.16 1.82 -6.97
CA ASP A 108 -11.18 0.82 -7.22
C ASP A 108 -12.47 1.47 -7.72
N PRO A 109 -12.85 1.29 -9.00
CA PRO A 109 -14.08 1.83 -9.56
C PRO A 109 -15.34 1.20 -8.97
N GLU A 110 -15.24 0.08 -8.26
CA GLU A 110 -16.37 -0.65 -7.69
C GLU A 110 -16.81 -0.09 -6.32
N TYR A 111 -15.89 0.54 -5.57
CA TYR A 111 -16.15 1.03 -4.21
C TYR A 111 -16.33 2.54 -4.08
N GLY A 112 -15.96 3.31 -5.10
CA GLY A 112 -16.32 4.73 -5.23
C GLY A 112 -17.55 4.88 -6.11
N GLY A 113 -18.74 5.04 -5.52
CA GLY A 113 -20.03 5.14 -6.22
C GLY A 113 -20.23 6.35 -7.14
N THR A 114 -19.26 6.68 -7.99
CA THR A 114 -19.30 7.72 -9.01
C THR A 114 -18.65 7.20 -10.28
N SER A 115 -19.41 7.18 -11.37
CA SER A 115 -18.89 6.98 -12.73
C SER A 115 -17.77 7.97 -13.00
N CYS A 116 -16.52 7.52 -12.92
CA CYS A 116 -15.37 8.31 -13.33
C CYS A 116 -15.27 8.35 -14.86
N LEU A 117 -14.65 9.38 -15.40
CA LEU A 117 -14.42 9.55 -16.83
C LEU A 117 -13.20 8.72 -17.26
N PRO A 118 -13.32 7.81 -18.26
CA PRO A 118 -12.20 6.97 -18.69
C PRO A 118 -11.11 7.78 -19.39
N LEU A 119 -9.92 7.18 -19.55
CA LEU A 119 -8.78 7.76 -20.27
C LEU A 119 -9.21 8.38 -21.61
N GLY A 120 -8.77 9.61 -21.87
CA GLY A 120 -9.09 10.39 -23.07
C GLY A 120 -10.47 11.06 -23.07
N SER A 121 -11.28 10.87 -22.02
CA SER A 121 -12.56 11.56 -21.90
C SER A 121 -12.39 13.03 -21.53
N PRO A 122 -13.26 13.91 -22.04
CA PRO A 122 -13.20 15.34 -21.75
C PRO A 122 -13.57 15.61 -20.30
N CYS A 123 -12.80 16.46 -19.62
CA CYS A 123 -12.99 16.83 -18.22
C CYS A 123 -12.92 18.37 -18.05
N SER A 124 -13.54 18.87 -16.97
CA SER A 124 -13.69 20.30 -16.64
C SER A 124 -12.77 20.77 -15.51
N GLY A 125 -12.01 19.86 -14.87
CA GLY A 125 -11.00 20.21 -13.85
C GLY A 125 -11.55 20.37 -12.43
N THR A 126 -12.82 20.06 -12.19
CA THR A 126 -13.35 19.92 -10.82
C THR A 126 -13.15 18.47 -10.36
N ALA A 127 -12.27 18.26 -9.38
CA ALA A 127 -12.01 16.91 -8.86
C ALA A 127 -13.21 16.36 -8.05
N PRO A 128 -13.47 15.03 -8.07
CA PRO A 128 -12.88 14.01 -8.93
C PRO A 128 -13.80 13.61 -10.10
N GLU A 129 -13.42 14.00 -11.32
CA GLU A 129 -14.11 13.62 -12.57
C GLU A 129 -13.43 12.45 -13.29
N CYS A 130 -12.10 12.37 -13.29
CA CYS A 130 -11.34 11.36 -14.05
C CYS A 130 -11.14 10.04 -13.30
N CYS A 131 -11.10 8.94 -14.05
CA CYS A 131 -10.79 7.62 -13.53
C CYS A 131 -9.35 7.52 -13.05
N LEU A 132 -9.11 6.48 -12.29
CA LEU A 132 -7.91 6.42 -11.48
C LEU A 132 -6.67 6.07 -12.29
N GLY A 133 -5.56 6.65 -11.87
CA GLY A 133 -4.35 6.69 -12.70
C GLY A 133 -4.42 7.70 -13.83
N THR A 134 -5.44 8.57 -13.85
CA THR A 134 -5.51 9.74 -14.75
C THR A 134 -5.87 11.01 -13.97
N GLU A 135 -5.37 12.14 -14.43
CA GLU A 135 -5.74 13.47 -13.95
C GLU A 135 -6.33 14.31 -15.08
N CYS A 136 -7.11 15.32 -14.73
CA CYS A 136 -7.66 16.24 -15.73
C CYS A 136 -6.58 17.23 -16.16
N VAL A 137 -5.96 16.99 -17.31
CA VAL A 137 -4.94 17.88 -17.87
C VAL A 137 -5.63 18.96 -18.69
N ILE A 138 -5.68 20.19 -18.16
CA ILE A 138 -6.29 21.35 -18.81
C ILE A 138 -5.33 21.91 -19.87
N GLY A 139 -5.75 21.95 -21.13
CA GLY A 139 -5.02 22.65 -22.19
C GLY A 139 -5.21 24.19 -22.13
N GLU A 140 -4.44 24.93 -22.94
CA GLU A 140 -4.45 26.41 -22.96
C GLU A 140 -5.82 27.05 -23.23
N LEU A 141 -6.76 26.28 -23.81
CA LEU A 141 -8.11 26.73 -24.15
C LEU A 141 -9.16 26.36 -23.08
N GLY A 142 -8.76 25.86 -21.92
CA GLY A 142 -9.68 25.52 -20.82
C GLY A 142 -10.45 24.20 -21.00
N SER A 143 -10.19 23.45 -22.08
CA SER A 143 -10.69 22.08 -22.25
C SER A 143 -9.67 21.09 -21.68
N GLY A 144 -10.13 20.21 -20.79
CA GLY A 144 -9.30 19.14 -20.22
C GLY A 144 -9.57 17.78 -20.83
N VAL A 145 -8.58 16.90 -20.76
CA VAL A 145 -8.76 15.46 -21.02
C VAL A 145 -8.15 14.65 -19.87
N CYS A 146 -8.80 13.54 -19.53
CA CYS A 146 -8.25 12.59 -18.57
C CYS A 146 -7.03 11.91 -19.19
N LEU A 147 -5.83 12.21 -18.69
CA LEU A 147 -4.57 11.61 -19.13
C LEU A 147 -3.83 11.04 -17.93
N PRO A 148 -2.93 10.06 -18.11
CA PRO A 148 -2.09 9.60 -17.02
C PRO A 148 -1.35 10.82 -16.43
N PRO A 149 -1.16 10.87 -15.09
CA PRO A 149 -0.31 11.89 -14.54
C PRO A 149 1.03 11.83 -15.28
N PRO A 150 1.66 12.98 -15.56
CA PRO A 150 3.04 13.00 -16.03
C PRO A 150 3.84 12.02 -15.16
N PRO A 151 4.75 11.21 -15.74
CA PRO A 151 5.61 10.28 -15.00
C PRO A 151 6.27 10.91 -13.77
N ASP A 152 6.35 12.23 -13.80
CA ASP A 152 7.08 13.12 -12.93
C ASP A 152 6.24 13.75 -11.80
N ALA A 153 4.90 13.62 -11.79
CA ALA A 153 3.99 14.19 -10.77
C ALA A 153 4.30 15.65 -10.33
N GLY A 154 4.89 16.46 -11.22
CA GLY A 154 5.36 17.83 -10.92
C GLY A 154 6.64 17.92 -10.07
N MET A 155 7.23 16.78 -9.68
CA MET A 155 8.53 16.69 -9.01
C MET A 155 9.61 16.18 -9.97
N CYS A 156 9.90 16.95 -11.01
CA CYS A 156 11.02 16.70 -11.90
C CYS A 156 11.95 17.90 -11.99
N ILE A 157 13.17 17.63 -12.44
CA ILE A 157 14.20 18.64 -12.65
C ILE A 157 13.96 19.29 -14.04
N PRO A 158 13.78 20.62 -14.13
CA PRO A 158 13.58 21.34 -15.38
C PRO A 158 14.76 21.19 -16.36
N LEU A 159 14.49 21.43 -17.65
CA LEU A 159 15.52 21.46 -18.67
C LEU A 159 16.62 22.48 -18.32
N GLY A 160 17.88 22.04 -18.35
CA GLY A 160 19.05 22.86 -18.04
C GLY A 160 19.46 22.88 -16.57
N ASP A 161 18.63 22.36 -15.66
CA ASP A 161 18.96 22.27 -14.24
C ASP A 161 19.84 21.06 -13.94
N PRO A 162 20.69 21.13 -12.89
CA PRO A 162 21.59 20.06 -12.52
C PRO A 162 20.82 18.85 -12.00
N CYS A 163 21.25 17.66 -12.41
CA CYS A 163 20.66 16.38 -12.05
C CYS A 163 21.73 15.37 -11.62
N ASP A 164 21.34 14.28 -10.97
CA ASP A 164 22.22 13.19 -10.58
C ASP A 164 21.82 11.92 -11.36
N GLN A 165 22.80 11.28 -12.02
CA GLN A 165 22.56 10.07 -12.83
C GLN A 165 22.37 8.80 -11.99
N THR A 166 22.71 8.87 -10.70
CA THR A 166 22.75 7.73 -9.77
C THR A 166 21.73 7.83 -8.64
N GLY A 167 21.05 8.96 -8.50
CA GLY A 167 20.04 9.21 -7.48
C GLY A 167 19.27 10.52 -7.72
N GLY A 168 18.29 10.82 -6.87
CA GLY A 168 17.51 12.07 -6.97
C GLY A 168 16.27 11.99 -7.86
N ALA A 169 15.63 13.14 -8.09
CA ALA A 169 14.42 13.26 -8.91
C ALA A 169 14.75 13.14 -10.41
N PRO A 170 13.87 12.53 -11.23
CA PRO A 170 14.09 12.41 -12.66
C PRO A 170 14.01 13.78 -13.37
N CYS A 171 14.62 13.88 -14.54
CA CYS A 171 14.39 15.00 -15.45
C CYS A 171 12.97 14.97 -16.01
N CYS A 172 12.40 16.14 -16.28
CA CYS A 172 11.04 16.22 -16.79
C CYS A 172 10.88 15.53 -18.15
N THR A 173 9.67 15.05 -18.43
CA THR A 173 9.28 14.39 -19.68
C THR A 173 9.83 15.12 -20.92
N GLY A 174 10.54 14.39 -21.79
CA GLY A 174 11.23 14.95 -22.96
C GLY A 174 12.69 15.35 -22.71
N SER A 175 13.21 15.10 -21.51
CA SER A 175 14.62 15.33 -21.17
C SER A 175 15.23 14.15 -20.39
N VAL A 176 16.55 14.02 -20.47
CA VAL A 176 17.35 12.98 -19.82
C VAL A 176 18.53 13.62 -19.08
N CYS A 177 18.93 13.01 -17.96
CA CYS A 177 20.08 13.48 -17.18
C CYS A 177 21.40 13.10 -17.89
N ASP A 178 22.06 14.08 -18.50
CA ASP A 178 23.25 13.86 -19.32
C ASP A 178 24.39 14.81 -18.96
N VAL A 179 25.62 14.44 -19.31
CA VAL A 179 26.81 15.21 -19.02
C VAL A 179 26.82 16.51 -19.83
N GLY A 180 27.16 17.61 -19.18
CA GLY A 180 27.31 18.92 -19.79
C GLY A 180 28.43 18.94 -20.84
N PRO A 181 28.41 19.89 -21.80
CA PRO A 181 29.39 19.97 -22.89
C PRO A 181 30.85 20.05 -22.41
N ASP A 182 31.05 20.60 -21.22
CA ASP A 182 32.37 20.85 -20.63
C ASP A 182 32.84 19.68 -19.74
N GLY A 183 32.07 18.60 -19.64
CA GLY A 183 32.41 17.41 -18.84
C GLY A 183 32.38 17.59 -17.31
N GLY A 184 32.04 18.78 -16.82
CA GLY A 184 32.15 19.14 -15.39
C GLY A 184 30.93 18.83 -14.53
N GLY A 185 29.76 18.54 -15.11
CA GLY A 185 28.52 18.26 -14.37
C GLY A 185 27.41 17.66 -15.23
N THR A 186 26.36 17.16 -14.59
CA THR A 186 25.19 16.52 -15.24
C THR A 186 23.96 17.43 -15.16
N PHE A 187 23.25 17.56 -16.28
CA PHE A 187 22.09 18.46 -16.42
C PHE A 187 20.98 17.78 -17.21
N CYS A 188 19.73 18.17 -16.98
CA CYS A 188 18.63 17.70 -17.80
C CYS A 188 18.72 18.28 -19.20
N ARG A 189 18.88 17.43 -20.22
CA ARG A 189 19.01 17.81 -21.64
C ARG A 189 17.88 17.17 -22.45
N GLY A 190 17.38 17.89 -23.46
CA GLY A 190 16.33 17.39 -24.33
C GLY A 190 16.77 16.16 -25.09
N THR A 191 15.90 15.16 -25.23
CA THR A 191 16.19 13.98 -26.06
C THR A 191 16.17 14.38 -27.54
N ILE A 192 17.31 14.24 -28.21
CA ILE A 192 17.42 14.42 -29.66
C ILE A 192 16.79 13.19 -30.31
N ASN A 193 15.72 13.37 -31.10
CA ASN A 193 15.18 12.31 -31.96
C ASN A 193 16.17 11.95 -33.08
#